data_AF-A0A1V8SYP6-F1
#
_entry.id   AF-A0A1V8SYP6-F1
#
_cell.length_a   1.000
_cell.length_b   1.000
_cell.length_c   1.000
_cell.angle_alpha   90.00
_cell.angle_beta   90.00
_cell.angle_gamma   90.00
#
_symmetry.space_group_name_H-M   'P 1'
#
loop_
_entity.id
_entity.type
_entity.pdbx_description
1 polymer ?
#
loop_
_entity_poly.entity_id
_entity_poly.type
_entity_poly.pdbx_seq_one_letter_code
_entity_poly.pdbx_strand_id
1 'polypeptide(L)'
;MTRTSSGEHEKRKPGSSCQVDAGLYFHLNGLFVRPAARGHGLGRTLVEAAIAQTLSNSQEVGASEVIVTILVDEWNTTARLLYESCGFVVIAKETYRQQAQEQAKARVALRMELRCTPE
;
A
#
# COMPACT_ATOMS: atom_id res chain seq x y z
N MET A 1 65.39 15.12 -0.82
CA MET A 1 65.37 13.95 -1.74
C MET A 1 64.34 12.97 -1.20
N THR A 2 63.06 13.14 -1.52
CA THR A 2 62.30 12.54 -2.65
C THR A 2 61.91 11.08 -2.44
N ARG A 3 60.63 10.85 -2.13
CA ARG A 3 59.66 9.94 -2.82
C ARG A 3 58.42 9.73 -1.92
N THR A 4 57.32 10.45 -2.16
CA THR A 4 56.16 10.11 -3.03
C THR A 4 55.28 8.96 -2.52
N SER A 5 54.14 9.34 -1.93
CA SER A 5 52.76 8.87 -2.17
C SER A 5 52.56 7.64 -3.05
N SER A 6 51.82 6.66 -2.53
CA SER A 6 50.70 5.94 -3.18
C SER A 6 50.04 5.12 -2.05
N GLY A 7 48.84 5.43 -1.56
CA GLY A 7 47.63 5.65 -2.33
C GLY A 7 46.92 4.31 -2.58
N GLU A 8 46.71 3.51 -1.53
CA GLU A 8 45.88 2.30 -1.64
C GLU A 8 44.42 2.72 -1.69
N HIS A 9 43.92 2.81 -2.93
CA HIS A 9 42.51 2.83 -3.24
C HIS A 9 41.90 1.49 -2.79
N GLU A 10 41.44 1.44 -1.55
CA GLU A 10 40.55 0.40 -1.09
C GLU A 10 39.27 0.49 -1.92
N LYS A 11 39.16 -0.41 -2.91
CA LYS A 11 37.95 -0.60 -3.69
C LYS A 11 36.85 -1.03 -2.72
N ARG A 12 36.04 -0.06 -2.29
CA ARG A 12 34.74 -0.34 -1.68
C ARG A 12 33.96 -1.20 -2.67
N LYS A 13 33.74 -2.47 -2.29
CA LYS A 13 32.80 -3.34 -2.98
C LYS A 13 31.47 -2.58 -3.07
N PRO A 14 30.80 -2.56 -4.23
CA PRO A 14 29.45 -2.05 -4.30
C PRO A 14 28.63 -2.84 -3.29
N GLY A 15 27.97 -2.12 -2.38
CA GLY A 15 27.11 -2.72 -1.37
C GLY A 15 26.18 -3.71 -2.04
N SER A 16 26.18 -4.93 -1.51
CA SER A 16 25.20 -5.94 -1.83
C SER A 16 23.83 -5.28 -1.73
N SER A 17 23.23 -4.94 -2.87
CA SER A 17 21.82 -4.61 -2.92
C SER A 17 21.12 -5.85 -2.41
N CYS A 18 20.62 -5.79 -1.17
CA CYS A 18 19.67 -6.75 -0.68
C CYS A 18 18.44 -6.59 -1.56
N GLN A 19 18.43 -7.24 -2.73
CA GLN A 19 17.23 -7.46 -3.50
C GLN A 19 16.33 -8.24 -2.55
N VAL A 20 15.35 -7.54 -2.00
CA VAL A 20 14.32 -8.18 -1.20
C VAL A 20 13.44 -8.86 -2.24
N ASP A 21 13.70 -10.14 -2.50
CA ASP A 21 12.77 -11.02 -3.23
C ASP A 21 11.57 -11.36 -2.31
N ALA A 22 11.05 -10.32 -1.65
CA ALA A 22 9.95 -10.39 -0.72
C ALA A 22 8.89 -9.42 -1.21
N GLY A 23 7.68 -9.93 -1.39
CA GLY A 23 6.53 -9.09 -1.67
C GLY A 23 6.37 -8.04 -0.56
N LEU A 24 6.22 -6.78 -0.96
CA LEU A 24 5.90 -5.71 -0.02
C LEU A 24 4.41 -5.65 0.23
N TYR A 25 4.06 -5.39 1.48
CA TYR A 25 2.67 -5.34 1.91
C TYR A 25 2.34 -3.96 2.46
N PHE A 26 1.31 -3.34 1.88
CA PHE A 26 0.79 -2.04 2.29
C PHE A 26 -0.68 -2.16 2.72
N HIS A 27 -1.08 -1.32 3.67
CA HIS A 27 -2.47 -1.21 4.10
C HIS A 27 -2.96 0.22 3.93
N LEU A 28 -4.03 0.40 3.15
CA LEU A 28 -4.73 1.66 3.02
C LEU A 28 -5.67 1.81 4.22
N ASN A 29 -5.20 2.52 5.25
CA ASN A 29 -5.90 2.67 6.52
C ASN A 29 -7.23 3.45 6.41
N GLY A 30 -7.26 4.52 5.62
CA GLY A 30 -8.46 5.32 5.47
C GLY A 30 -8.41 6.32 4.33
N LEU A 31 -9.59 6.61 3.80
CA LEU A 31 -9.81 7.55 2.71
C LEU A 31 -11.11 8.29 2.98
N PHE A 32 -11.12 9.61 2.76
CA PHE A 32 -12.34 10.39 2.90
C PHE A 32 -12.42 11.51 1.87
N VAL A 33 -13.58 11.63 1.23
CA VAL A 33 -13.95 12.77 0.40
C VAL A 33 -15.09 13.50 1.07
N ARG A 34 -14.94 14.83 1.22
CA ARG A 34 -15.99 15.70 1.77
C ARG A 34 -17.32 15.45 1.04
N PRO A 35 -18.47 15.34 1.73
CA PRO A 35 -19.74 15.00 1.09
C PRO A 35 -20.09 15.86 -0.13
N ALA A 36 -19.89 17.18 -0.03
CA ALA A 36 -20.16 18.14 -1.11
C ALA A 36 -19.26 17.98 -2.35
N ALA A 37 -18.16 17.24 -2.25
CA ALA A 37 -17.20 17.03 -3.34
C ALA A 37 -17.28 15.60 -3.94
N ARG A 38 -18.17 14.74 -3.43
CA ARG A 38 -18.34 13.37 -3.95
C ARG A 38 -18.97 13.38 -5.35
N GLY A 39 -18.83 12.28 -6.09
CA GLY A 39 -19.35 12.16 -7.46
C GLY A 39 -18.45 12.76 -8.54
N HIS A 40 -17.30 13.33 -8.19
CA HIS A 40 -16.38 13.98 -9.12
C HIS A 40 -15.08 13.20 -9.34
N GLY A 41 -15.05 11.90 -9.03
CA GLY A 41 -13.87 11.06 -9.21
C GLY A 41 -12.75 11.21 -8.16
N LEU A 42 -12.84 12.18 -7.24
CA LEU A 42 -11.78 12.45 -6.24
C LEU A 42 -11.38 11.23 -5.39
N GLY A 43 -12.34 10.36 -5.04
CA GLY A 43 -12.04 9.14 -4.30
C GLY A 43 -11.10 8.22 -5.07
N ARG A 44 -11.33 8.08 -6.38
CA ARG A 44 -10.48 7.28 -7.28
C ARG A 44 -9.10 7.90 -7.40
N THR A 45 -9.02 9.22 -7.63
CA THR A 45 -7.74 9.94 -7.70
C THR A 45 -6.88 9.73 -6.46
N LEU A 46 -7.48 9.74 -5.26
CA LEU A 46 -6.75 9.49 -4.02
C LEU A 46 -6.26 8.04 -3.90
N VAL A 47 -7.07 7.06 -4.31
CA VAL A 47 -6.67 5.63 -4.33
C VAL A 47 -5.51 5.41 -5.30
N GLU A 48 -5.64 5.92 -6.53
CA GLU A 48 -4.61 5.80 -7.57
C GLU A 48 -3.30 6.47 -7.14
N ALA A 49 -3.37 7.65 -6.51
CA ALA A 49 -2.18 8.32 -5.97
C ALA A 49 -1.49 7.51 -4.86
N ALA A 50 -2.28 6.87 -3.96
CA ALA A 50 -1.72 6.00 -2.93
C ALA A 50 -1.03 4.77 -3.54
N ILE A 51 -1.65 4.13 -4.54
CA ILE A 51 -1.06 2.98 -5.25
C ILE A 51 0.23 3.39 -5.95
N ALA A 52 0.23 4.52 -6.66
CA ALA A 52 1.42 5.04 -7.33
C ALA A 52 2.58 5.24 -6.32
N GLN A 53 2.30 5.83 -5.16
CA GLN A 53 3.30 5.98 -4.10
C GLN A 53 3.84 4.64 -3.60
N THR A 54 2.96 3.63 -3.41
CA THR A 54 3.42 2.29 -2.99
C THR A 54 4.32 1.65 -4.04
N LEU A 55 4.02 1.83 -5.33
CA LEU A 55 4.85 1.29 -6.42
C LEU A 55 6.21 1.98 -6.49
N SER A 56 6.25 3.31 -6.40
CA SER A 56 7.52 4.06 -6.38
C SER A 56 8.41 3.63 -5.21
N ASN A 57 7.85 3.51 -4.00
CA ASN A 57 8.60 3.04 -2.83
C ASN A 57 9.12 1.60 -3.00
N SER A 58 8.38 0.77 -3.75
CA SER A 58 8.73 -0.63 -3.97
C SER A 58 9.82 -0.82 -5.00
N GLN A 59 9.85 0.03 -6.03
CA GLN A 59 10.92 0.09 -7.02
C GLN A 59 12.26 0.46 -6.38
N GLU A 60 12.27 1.43 -5.44
CA GLU A 60 13.49 1.86 -4.75
C GLU A 60 14.20 0.73 -3.98
N VAL A 61 13.44 -0.28 -3.53
CA VAL A 61 13.96 -1.42 -2.78
C VAL A 61 14.03 -2.72 -3.60
N GLY A 62 13.64 -2.68 -4.88
CA GLY A 62 13.69 -3.82 -5.79
C GLY A 62 12.71 -4.95 -5.41
N ALA A 63 11.52 -4.62 -4.93
CA ALA A 63 10.50 -5.62 -4.59
C ALA A 63 9.96 -6.30 -5.85
N SER A 64 9.74 -7.62 -5.80
CA SER A 64 9.18 -8.41 -6.92
C SER A 64 7.65 -8.41 -6.99
N GLU A 65 6.98 -8.09 -5.88
CA GLU A 65 5.52 -8.01 -5.77
C GLU A 65 5.11 -6.91 -4.78
N VAL A 66 3.98 -6.26 -5.04
CA VAL A 66 3.34 -5.32 -4.12
C VAL A 66 1.89 -5.76 -3.87
N ILE A 67 1.54 -5.93 -2.61
CA ILE A 67 0.18 -6.25 -2.17
C ILE A 67 -0.36 -5.08 -1.36
N VAL A 68 -1.45 -4.47 -1.85
CA VAL A 68 -2.15 -3.40 -1.14
C VAL A 68 -3.46 -3.95 -0.60
N THR A 69 -3.75 -3.70 0.68
CA THR A 69 -4.99 -4.16 1.32
C THR A 69 -5.79 -3.04 1.94
N ILE A 70 -7.09 -3.30 2.09
CA ILE A 70 -8.03 -2.40 2.74
C ILE A 70 -9.12 -3.20 3.45
N LEU A 71 -9.58 -2.68 4.60
CA LEU A 71 -10.78 -3.16 5.27
C LEU A 71 -11.92 -2.18 4.98
N VAL A 72 -13.05 -2.71 4.51
CA VAL A 72 -14.26 -1.92 4.29
C VAL A 72 -15.44 -2.62 4.93
N ASP A 73 -16.20 -1.87 5.72
CA ASP A 73 -17.50 -2.32 6.22
C ASP A 73 -18.39 -2.85 5.08
N GLU A 74 -19.00 -4.04 5.25
CA GLU A 74 -19.81 -4.70 4.20
C GLU A 74 -20.99 -3.81 3.73
N TRP A 75 -21.55 -3.01 4.64
CA TRP A 75 -22.63 -2.08 4.34
C TRP A 75 -22.18 -0.80 3.61
N ASN A 76 -20.87 -0.52 3.55
CA ASN A 76 -20.32 0.63 2.85
C ASN A 76 -20.12 0.32 1.35
N THR A 77 -21.24 0.11 0.67
CA THR A 77 -21.29 -0.29 -0.75
C THR A 77 -20.60 0.71 -1.66
N THR A 78 -20.72 2.02 -1.38
CA THR A 78 -20.04 3.07 -2.14
C THR A 78 -18.52 2.93 -2.10
N ALA A 79 -17.93 2.68 -0.92
CA ALA A 79 -16.49 2.47 -0.80
C ALA A 79 -16.05 1.15 -1.44
N ARG A 80 -16.81 0.06 -1.23
CA ARG A 80 -16.54 -1.24 -1.87
C ARG A 80 -16.48 -1.10 -3.40
N LEU A 81 -17.50 -0.49 -4.02
CA LEU A 81 -17.55 -0.30 -5.47
C LEU A 81 -16.42 0.60 -5.99
N LEU A 82 -16.03 1.62 -5.22
CA LEU A 82 -14.86 2.44 -5.54
C LEU A 82 -13.58 1.58 -5.59
N TYR A 83 -13.32 0.78 -4.56
CA TYR A 83 -12.12 -0.05 -4.52
C TYR A 83 -12.14 -1.14 -5.61
N GLU A 84 -13.29 -1.78 -5.86
CA GLU A 84 -13.46 -2.72 -6.97
C GLU A 84 -13.14 -2.06 -8.32
N SER A 85 -13.59 -0.82 -8.54
CA SER A 85 -13.28 -0.07 -9.77
C SER A 85 -11.79 0.30 -9.91
N CYS A 86 -11.03 0.25 -8.82
CA CYS A 86 -9.57 0.43 -8.80
C CYS A 86 -8.81 -0.90 -8.88
N GLY A 87 -9.50 -2.04 -9.06
CA GLY A 87 -8.89 -3.37 -9.21
C GLY A 87 -8.77 -4.17 -7.91
N PHE A 88 -9.24 -3.67 -6.77
CA PHE A 88 -9.27 -4.47 -5.55
C PHE A 88 -10.31 -5.59 -5.65
N VAL A 89 -9.97 -6.76 -5.10
CA VAL A 89 -10.88 -7.90 -4.99
C VAL A 89 -11.11 -8.27 -3.53
N VAL A 90 -12.31 -8.72 -3.19
CA VAL A 90 -12.62 -9.22 -1.84
C VAL A 90 -11.95 -10.58 -1.64
N ILE A 91 -11.15 -10.72 -0.59
CA ILE A 91 -10.42 -11.96 -0.27
C ILE A 91 -10.87 -12.61 1.04
N ALA A 92 -11.46 -11.85 1.97
CA ALA A 92 -11.98 -12.39 3.22
C ALA A 92 -13.10 -11.53 3.82
N LYS A 93 -13.80 -12.08 4.79
CA LYS A 93 -14.75 -11.37 5.66
C LYS A 93 -14.32 -11.52 7.11
N GLU A 94 -14.32 -10.43 7.86
CA GLU A 94 -13.90 -10.38 9.25
C GLU A 94 -15.02 -9.76 10.09
N THR A 95 -15.38 -10.42 11.20
CA THR A 95 -16.34 -9.86 12.15
C THR A 95 -15.59 -9.11 13.24
N TYR A 96 -15.94 -7.85 13.48
CA TYR A 96 -15.31 -7.02 14.50
C TYR A 96 -16.34 -6.32 15.38
N ARG A 97 -15.95 -6.01 16.62
CA ARG A 97 -16.72 -5.17 17.54
C ARG A 97 -16.00 -3.85 17.73
N GLN A 98 -16.70 -2.76 17.46
CA GLN A 98 -16.14 -1.43 17.62
C GLN A 98 -16.02 -1.11 19.12
N GLN A 99 -14.79 -0.96 19.63
CA GLN A 99 -14.48 -0.95 21.08
C GLN A 99 -15.09 0.23 21.87
N ALA A 100 -15.72 1.21 21.22
CA ALA A 100 -16.19 2.45 21.88
C ALA A 100 -17.67 2.43 22.33
N GLN A 101 -18.42 1.35 22.10
CA GLN A 101 -19.81 1.26 22.56
C GLN A 101 -20.03 -0.04 23.35
N GLU A 102 -20.47 0.07 24.61
CA GLU A 102 -20.81 -1.07 25.49
C GLU A 102 -21.87 -2.01 24.89
N GLN A 103 -22.59 -1.56 23.86
CA GLN A 103 -23.55 -2.33 23.06
C GLN A 103 -23.16 -2.40 21.57
N ALA A 104 -21.88 -2.31 21.22
CA ALA A 104 -21.43 -2.35 19.84
C ALA A 104 -21.89 -3.65 19.15
N LYS A 105 -22.86 -3.51 18.25
CA LYS A 105 -23.33 -4.60 17.38
C LYS A 105 -22.12 -5.13 16.60
N ALA A 106 -22.01 -6.45 16.49
CA ALA A 106 -21.00 -7.07 15.64
C ALA A 106 -21.17 -6.55 14.19
N ARG A 107 -20.07 -6.06 13.61
CA ARG A 107 -20.00 -5.58 12.24
C ARG A 107 -19.16 -6.54 11.41
N VAL A 108 -19.44 -6.59 10.11
CA VAL A 108 -18.67 -7.37 9.15
C VAL A 108 -17.89 -6.40 8.29
N ALA A 109 -16.57 -6.56 8.27
CA ALA A 109 -15.67 -5.94 7.31
C ALA A 109 -15.31 -6.94 6.22
N LEU A 110 -15.17 -6.45 4.99
CA LEU A 110 -14.57 -7.14 3.87
C LEU A 110 -13.10 -6.73 3.81
N ARG A 111 -12.21 -7.73 3.80
CA ARG A 111 -10.80 -7.53 3.48
C ARG A 111 -10.65 -7.62 1.97
N MET A 112 -10.15 -6.55 1.37
CA MET A 112 -9.91 -6.47 -0.06
C MET A 112 -8.42 -6.31 -0.35
N GLU A 113 -7.98 -6.83 -1.49
CA GLU A 113 -6.59 -6.89 -1.92
C GLU A 113 -6.44 -6.45 -3.37
N LEU A 114 -5.37 -5.70 -3.66
CA LEU A 114 -4.88 -5.40 -4.99
C LEU A 114 -3.43 -5.87 -5.07
N ARG A 115 -3.10 -6.64 -6.11
CA ARG A 115 -1.74 -7.07 -6.41
C ARG A 115 -1.19 -6.27 -7.58
N CYS A 116 0.02 -5.74 -7.41
CA CYS A 116 0.72 -4.95 -8.40
C CYS A 116 2.13 -5.52 -8.61
N THR A 117 2.62 -5.42 -9.83
CA THR A 117 4.03 -5.63 -10.18
C THR A 117 4.68 -4.26 -10.39
N PRO A 118 5.70 -3.88 -9.61
CA PRO A 118 6.47 -2.68 -9.91
C PRO A 118 7.25 -2.91 -11.21
N GLU A 119 7.02 -2.05 -12.23
CA GLU A 119 7.76 -2.09 -13.51
C GLU A 119 9.16 -1.50 -13.41
#